data_AF-A0A165YPD9-F1
#
_entry.id   AF-A0A165YPD9-F1
#
_cell.length_a   1.000
_cell.length_b   1.000
_cell.length_c   1.000
_cell.angle_alpha   90.00
_cell.angle_beta   90.00
_cell.angle_gamma   90.00
#
_symmetry.space_group_name_H-M   'P 1'
#
loop_
_entity.id
_entity.type
_entity.pdbx_description
1 polymer ?
#
loop_
_entity_poly.entity_id
_entity_poly.type
_entity_poly.pdbx_seq_one_letter_code
_entity_poly.pdbx_strand_id
1 'polypeptide(L)'
;MNVWTEHRNAEGRTYWFNTGTKESVWEKPDDLKNPFEKALNQTKWKEYFSGGRKYFYNTETKESKWDMPAELQQLMDKIGKEASTPATPAAPNALTGPTFNPGLNALAPIGNTSPVAGSGSPNAVNGLGLPLNQSSVLPARPTLPDEPVIPHNGFQNQEEAEKAFTFLLRKAGVDANWTWDQTMRAIITDPLYKALNTLAEKKTTWQKYTENLKAKEQEEREARLAKTRPALRNMLKGNPNVFHYTTFATADKLFAQHPIWQQARVEAERRLIFDEYVEELKEREVQEARAARQRASGKLVALFKSLEVDVLTRWRTAHQMVRDAEDYKLDPELQSLPSLDILLAFEDYSRVMEREFEEQMRRKQLEKTRVERKAREGFKELLKELKDAGKITARAKWKDVYPIFADDERYNNLLGKPGSNPIELFWDVVDELDQQLDAKVAVAERALKRHNPEQDVKMEVDGEEKEKGEEQSGFVVKTDTEEEQFIQVLKANADDESQKLTEDELKLIFKALHEQAVKDEIEAKKKAERRQRHLQDDLRYALKKLPDPIEITTTYEDAVPAMETLPEYKALDD
;
A
#
# COMPACT_ATOMS: atom_id res chain seq x y z
N MET A 1 13.09 -0.72 -34.81
CA MET A 1 12.02 -0.61 -33.80
C MET A 1 12.32 -1.63 -32.72
N ASN A 2 12.12 -1.30 -31.45
CA ASN A 2 12.58 -2.15 -30.35
C ASN A 2 11.60 -3.31 -30.13
N VAL A 3 12.05 -4.56 -30.30
CA VAL A 3 11.17 -5.74 -30.33
C VAL A 3 10.96 -6.34 -28.92
N TRP A 4 11.81 -5.96 -27.97
CA TRP A 4 11.83 -6.45 -26.60
C TRP A 4 11.02 -5.56 -25.64
N THR A 5 10.28 -6.17 -24.72
CA THR A 5 9.42 -5.51 -23.72
C THR A 5 9.74 -6.02 -22.31
N GLU A 6 9.66 -5.16 -21.29
CA GLU A 6 9.89 -5.55 -19.89
C GLU A 6 8.58 -6.05 -19.24
N HIS A 7 8.64 -7.21 -18.59
CA HIS A 7 7.53 -7.83 -17.85
C HIS A 7 8.00 -8.30 -16.48
N ARG A 8 7.08 -8.57 -15.56
CA ARG A 8 7.38 -9.12 -14.22
C ARG A 8 6.57 -10.37 -13.95
N ASN A 9 7.18 -11.38 -13.33
CA ASN A 9 6.48 -12.59 -12.90
C ASN A 9 5.70 -12.34 -11.59
N ALA A 10 4.91 -13.33 -11.16
CA ALA A 10 4.13 -13.26 -9.92
C ALA A 10 4.98 -13.13 -8.64
N GLU A 11 6.29 -13.41 -8.71
CA GLU A 11 7.26 -13.25 -7.62
C GLU A 11 7.99 -11.89 -7.68
N GLY A 12 7.59 -10.98 -8.58
CA GLY A 12 8.20 -9.67 -8.76
C GLY A 12 9.53 -9.65 -9.53
N ARG A 13 10.01 -10.78 -10.02
CA ARG A 13 11.23 -10.87 -10.85
C ARG A 13 10.95 -10.36 -12.26
N THR A 14 11.78 -9.44 -12.72
CA THR A 14 11.72 -8.88 -14.08
C THR A 14 12.29 -9.85 -15.12
N TYR A 15 11.61 -9.98 -16.25
CA TYR A 15 12.09 -10.67 -17.44
C TYR A 15 11.78 -9.86 -18.70
N TRP A 16 12.53 -10.08 -19.77
CA TRP A 16 12.34 -9.40 -21.04
C TRP A 16 11.74 -10.34 -22.08
N PHE A 17 10.71 -9.88 -22.78
CA PHE A 17 9.93 -10.67 -23.74
C PHE A 17 10.06 -10.08 -25.15
N ASN A 18 10.50 -10.91 -26.10
CA ASN A 18 10.61 -10.56 -27.52
C ASN A 18 9.25 -10.72 -28.21
N THR A 19 8.67 -9.62 -28.65
CA THR A 19 7.35 -9.63 -29.33
C THR A 19 7.38 -10.24 -30.73
N GLY A 20 8.57 -10.37 -31.34
CA GLY A 20 8.77 -10.96 -32.67
C GLY A 20 9.10 -12.46 -32.64
N THR A 21 10.02 -12.89 -31.78
CA THR A 21 10.40 -14.32 -31.66
C THR A 21 9.58 -15.09 -30.63
N LYS A 22 8.81 -14.40 -29.77
CA LYS A 22 8.05 -14.94 -28.62
C LYS A 22 8.92 -15.59 -27.53
N GLU A 23 10.20 -15.24 -27.47
CA GLU A 23 11.14 -15.73 -26.47
C GLU A 23 11.15 -14.83 -25.22
N SER A 24 11.31 -15.44 -24.05
CA SER A 24 11.48 -14.76 -22.76
C SER A 24 12.86 -15.03 -22.18
N VAL A 25 13.56 -13.97 -21.76
CA VAL A 25 14.93 -14.05 -21.23
C VAL A 25 15.00 -13.28 -19.91
N TRP A 26 15.65 -13.88 -18.91
CA TRP A 26 15.83 -13.31 -17.56
C TRP A 26 17.01 -12.33 -17.44
N GLU A 27 17.74 -12.11 -18.54
CA GLU A 27 18.86 -11.19 -18.68
C GLU A 27 18.59 -10.16 -19.78
N LYS A 28 19.08 -8.93 -19.60
CA LYS A 28 18.73 -7.79 -20.45
C LYS A 28 19.18 -8.05 -21.90
N PRO A 29 18.27 -8.09 -22.89
CA PRO A 29 18.63 -8.34 -24.28
C PRO A 29 19.60 -7.30 -24.82
N ASP A 30 20.55 -7.71 -25.66
CA ASP A 30 21.62 -6.83 -26.13
C ASP A 30 21.11 -5.65 -26.97
N ASP A 31 19.93 -5.74 -27.58
CA ASP A 31 19.29 -4.61 -28.29
C ASP A 31 18.78 -3.49 -27.35
N LEU A 32 18.55 -3.82 -26.07
CA LEU A 32 18.16 -2.88 -25.01
C LEU A 32 19.35 -2.37 -24.20
N LYS A 33 20.57 -2.89 -24.43
CA LYS A 33 21.78 -2.46 -23.71
C LYS A 33 22.36 -1.19 -24.30
N ASN A 34 22.67 -0.23 -23.43
CA ASN A 34 23.34 1.01 -23.81
C ASN A 34 24.77 0.70 -24.33
N PRO A 35 25.39 1.48 -25.24
CA PRO A 35 26.72 1.17 -25.77
C PRO A 35 27.80 0.95 -24.69
N PHE A 36 27.66 1.64 -23.55
CA PHE A 36 28.48 1.45 -22.36
C PHE A 36 28.32 0.06 -21.69
N GLU A 37 27.09 -0.46 -21.61
CA GLU A 37 26.81 -1.80 -21.06
C GLU A 37 27.36 -2.91 -21.98
N LYS A 38 27.37 -2.69 -23.30
CA LYS A 38 28.02 -3.59 -24.28
C LYS A 38 29.54 -3.60 -24.11
N ALA A 39 30.16 -2.43 -23.98
CA ALA A 39 31.60 -2.31 -23.73
C ALA A 39 32.01 -2.99 -22.42
N LEU A 40 31.23 -2.81 -21.34
CA LEU A 40 31.48 -3.45 -20.05
C LEU A 40 31.43 -4.98 -20.16
N ASN A 41 30.39 -5.54 -20.78
CA ASN A 41 30.25 -7.00 -20.99
C ASN A 41 31.36 -7.62 -21.85
N GLN A 42 31.95 -6.86 -22.78
CA GLN A 42 33.06 -7.32 -23.62
C GLN A 42 34.43 -7.27 -22.88
N THR A 43 34.48 -6.62 -21.71
CA THR A 43 35.63 -6.60 -20.81
C THR A 43 35.42 -7.45 -19.56
N LYS A 44 36.50 -7.71 -18.82
CA LYS A 44 36.45 -8.35 -17.50
C LYS A 44 36.51 -7.33 -16.36
N TRP A 45 36.24 -6.07 -16.67
CA TRP A 45 36.03 -5.00 -15.69
C TRP A 45 34.57 -5.03 -15.23
N LYS A 46 34.36 -4.90 -13.92
CA LYS A 46 33.02 -4.81 -13.29
C LYS A 46 32.89 -3.49 -12.55
N GLU A 47 31.74 -2.83 -12.67
CA GLU A 47 31.42 -1.62 -11.91
C GLU A 47 30.90 -2.00 -10.51
N TYR A 48 31.48 -1.37 -9.49
CA TYR A 48 31.08 -1.51 -8.09
C TYR A 48 30.93 -0.13 -7.46
N PHE A 49 30.10 -0.04 -6.41
CA PHE A 49 29.90 1.20 -5.64
C PHE A 49 30.48 1.05 -4.23
N SER A 50 31.25 2.04 -3.79
CA SER A 50 31.73 2.14 -2.41
C SER A 50 31.66 3.60 -1.94
N GLY A 51 31.08 3.84 -0.77
CA GLY A 51 30.94 5.18 -0.19
C GLY A 51 30.21 6.21 -1.07
N GLY A 52 29.30 5.76 -1.94
CA GLY A 52 28.58 6.64 -2.88
C GLY A 52 29.36 7.00 -4.16
N ARG A 53 30.59 6.50 -4.34
CA ARG A 53 31.40 6.68 -5.56
C ARG A 53 31.57 5.33 -6.28
N LYS A 54 31.43 5.34 -7.60
CA LYS A 54 31.69 4.17 -8.45
C LYS A 54 33.18 3.92 -8.64
N TYR A 55 33.57 2.66 -8.74
CA TYR A 55 34.91 2.22 -9.14
C TYR A 55 34.81 0.96 -10.00
N PHE A 56 35.80 0.76 -10.86
CA PHE A 56 35.90 -0.37 -11.77
C PHE A 56 36.93 -1.37 -11.24
N TYR A 57 36.57 -2.64 -11.18
CA TYR A 57 37.43 -3.74 -10.71
C TYR A 57 37.64 -4.77 -11.82
N ASN A 58 38.90 -5.05 -12.17
CA ASN A 58 39.24 -6.09 -13.14
C ASN A 58 39.35 -7.44 -12.43
N THR A 59 38.56 -8.42 -12.86
CA THR A 59 38.54 -9.73 -12.19
C THR A 59 39.78 -10.60 -12.47
N GLU A 60 40.59 -10.27 -13.48
CA GLU A 60 41.83 -11.01 -13.80
C GLU A 60 43.07 -10.35 -13.20
N THR A 61 43.26 -9.04 -13.39
CA THR A 61 44.41 -8.33 -12.85
C THR A 61 44.26 -7.97 -11.36
N LYS A 62 43.04 -8.10 -10.82
CA LYS A 62 42.64 -7.68 -9.45
C LYS A 62 42.85 -6.19 -9.16
N GLU A 63 43.05 -5.38 -10.20
CA GLU A 63 43.18 -3.92 -10.07
C GLU A 63 41.81 -3.26 -9.84
N SER A 64 41.78 -2.25 -8.97
CA SER A 64 40.66 -1.31 -8.84
C SER A 64 41.06 0.09 -9.31
N LYS A 65 40.20 0.73 -10.10
CA LYS A 65 40.39 2.10 -10.62
C LYS A 65 39.13 2.92 -10.42
N TRP A 66 39.27 4.14 -9.89
CA TRP A 66 38.15 5.06 -9.66
C TRP A 66 37.68 5.76 -10.93
N ASP A 67 38.55 5.85 -11.93
CA ASP A 67 38.28 6.40 -13.25
C ASP A 67 38.18 5.27 -14.29
N MET A 68 37.56 5.57 -15.43
CA MET A 68 37.26 4.58 -16.46
C MET A 68 38.55 3.98 -17.05
N PRO A 69 38.74 2.64 -17.02
CA PRO A 69 39.94 2.00 -17.54
C PRO A 69 40.13 2.24 -19.05
N ALA A 70 41.37 2.49 -19.48
CA ALA A 70 41.70 2.80 -20.87
C ALA A 70 41.28 1.71 -21.87
N GLU A 71 41.23 0.45 -21.46
CA GLU A 71 40.74 -0.67 -22.27
C GLU A 71 39.24 -0.55 -22.56
N LEU A 72 38.44 -0.23 -21.53
CA LEU A 72 37.00 0.00 -21.64
C LEU A 72 36.72 1.28 -22.47
N GLN A 73 37.58 2.29 -22.31
CA GLN A 73 37.54 3.52 -23.11
C GLN A 73 37.81 3.26 -24.62
N GLN A 74 38.83 2.46 -24.95
CA GLN A 74 39.09 2.07 -26.34
C GLN A 74 37.98 1.18 -26.93
N LEU A 75 37.27 0.42 -26.10
CA LEU A 75 36.13 -0.39 -26.53
C LEU A 75 34.87 0.44 -26.78
N MET A 76 34.57 1.47 -25.97
CA MET A 76 33.48 2.40 -26.31
C MET A 76 33.79 3.22 -27.58
N ASP A 77 35.04 3.60 -27.84
CA ASP A 77 35.45 4.25 -29.09
C ASP A 77 35.32 3.33 -30.32
N LYS A 78 35.52 2.02 -30.16
CA LYS A 78 35.30 1.01 -31.21
C LYS A 78 33.81 0.76 -31.47
N ILE A 79 33.03 0.53 -30.42
CA ILE A 79 31.57 0.29 -30.52
C ILE A 79 30.86 1.54 -31.07
N GLY A 80 31.33 2.75 -30.70
CA GLY A 80 30.86 4.01 -31.29
C GLY A 80 31.17 4.15 -32.79
N LYS A 81 32.25 3.54 -33.29
CA LYS A 81 32.58 3.48 -34.73
C LYS A 81 31.77 2.42 -35.48
N GLU A 82 31.56 1.24 -34.91
CA GLU A 82 30.75 0.17 -35.55
C GLU A 82 29.27 0.55 -35.69
N ALA A 83 28.75 1.45 -34.85
CA ALA A 83 27.42 2.04 -35.02
C ALA A 83 27.30 3.00 -36.23
N SER A 84 28.35 3.20 -37.03
CA SER A 84 28.43 4.22 -38.09
C SER A 84 28.91 3.72 -39.46
N THR A 85 28.54 2.50 -39.86
CA THR A 85 28.73 2.00 -41.25
C THR A 85 27.43 1.44 -41.85
N PRO A 86 26.81 2.12 -42.85
CA PRO A 86 25.69 1.58 -43.60
C PRO A 86 26.17 0.68 -44.75
N ALA A 87 25.54 -0.48 -44.93
CA ALA A 87 25.74 -1.30 -46.12
C ALA A 87 25.09 -0.66 -47.36
N THR A 88 25.79 -0.65 -48.49
CA THR A 88 25.26 -0.28 -49.82
C THR A 88 25.58 -1.42 -50.80
N PRO A 89 24.80 -1.58 -51.87
CA PRO A 89 25.46 -1.42 -53.18
C PRO A 89 24.57 -0.82 -54.28
N ALA A 90 25.02 0.28 -54.89
CA ALA A 90 24.93 0.56 -56.33
C ALA A 90 25.76 1.83 -56.67
N ALA A 91 26.50 1.79 -57.78
CA ALA A 91 27.31 2.89 -58.34
C ALA A 91 26.45 3.80 -59.28
N PRO A 92 26.92 4.94 -59.86
CA PRO A 92 28.31 5.38 -59.98
C PRO A 92 28.63 6.90 -59.86
N ASN A 93 29.94 7.18 -59.86
CA ASN A 93 30.68 8.39 -60.30
C ASN A 93 30.46 9.76 -59.64
N ALA A 94 31.59 10.46 -59.49
CA ALA A 94 31.74 11.80 -58.93
C ALA A 94 31.93 12.87 -60.02
N LEU A 95 31.75 14.16 -59.68
CA LEU A 95 32.85 15.14 -59.62
C LEU A 95 32.39 16.57 -59.20
N THR A 96 33.36 17.34 -58.68
CA THR A 96 33.39 18.77 -58.31
C THR A 96 32.77 19.24 -56.97
N GLY A 97 33.50 20.11 -56.26
CA GLY A 97 33.10 20.85 -55.04
C GLY A 97 33.36 22.36 -55.26
N PRO A 98 33.87 23.14 -54.28
CA PRO A 98 33.76 23.04 -52.81
C PRO A 98 33.40 24.39 -52.11
N THR A 99 32.99 24.33 -50.82
CA THR A 99 33.21 25.30 -49.71
C THR A 99 33.08 26.84 -49.90
N PHE A 100 32.32 27.53 -49.03
CA PHE A 100 32.88 28.28 -47.87
C PHE A 100 31.81 28.80 -46.86
N ASN A 101 32.25 29.13 -45.64
CA ASN A 101 31.46 29.54 -44.44
C ASN A 101 31.56 31.09 -44.20
N PRO A 102 30.70 31.74 -43.37
CA PRO A 102 30.90 31.91 -41.90
C PRO A 102 29.57 31.81 -41.09
N GLY A 103 29.45 31.72 -39.75
CA GLY A 103 30.20 32.28 -38.60
C GLY A 103 29.51 33.56 -38.07
N LEU A 104 29.26 33.82 -36.76
CA LEU A 104 29.61 33.23 -35.45
C LEU A 104 28.61 33.72 -34.35
N ASN A 105 28.45 33.05 -33.19
CA ASN A 105 28.67 33.60 -31.79
C ASN A 105 28.01 32.81 -30.62
N ALA A 106 28.75 32.60 -29.53
CA ALA A 106 28.23 32.27 -28.17
C ALA A 106 29.24 32.71 -27.08
N LEU A 107 28.76 33.10 -25.89
CA LEU A 107 29.59 33.62 -24.78
C LEU A 107 29.88 32.59 -23.67
N ALA A 108 31.05 32.68 -23.04
CA ALA A 108 31.35 32.21 -21.67
C ALA A 108 32.57 32.99 -21.08
N PRO A 109 32.79 33.03 -19.74
CA PRO A 109 33.42 34.19 -19.09
C PRO A 109 34.91 34.03 -18.65
N ILE A 110 35.43 35.12 -18.07
CA ILE A 110 36.84 35.44 -17.79
C ILE A 110 37.34 34.92 -16.43
N GLY A 111 38.63 34.56 -16.34
CA GLY A 111 39.41 34.45 -15.10
C GLY A 111 40.86 34.96 -15.26
N ASN A 112 41.38 35.66 -14.23
CA ASN A 112 42.73 36.26 -14.10
C ASN A 112 43.90 35.40 -14.65
N THR A 113 45.00 35.95 -15.18
CA THR A 113 46.05 36.74 -14.47
C THR A 113 47.01 37.50 -15.42
N SER A 114 47.72 38.51 -14.88
CA SER A 114 48.92 39.18 -15.43
C SER A 114 50.21 38.57 -14.82
N PRO A 115 51.49 38.82 -15.23
CA PRO A 115 52.02 40.09 -15.79
C PRO A 115 53.23 40.01 -16.78
N VAL A 116 53.86 41.18 -17.04
CA VAL A 116 55.30 41.46 -17.37
C VAL A 116 55.60 42.19 -18.70
N ALA A 117 56.04 43.45 -18.53
CA ALA A 117 57.08 44.26 -19.21
C ALA A 117 57.21 44.35 -20.76
N GLY A 118 57.58 45.57 -21.23
CA GLY A 118 58.21 45.73 -22.56
C GLY A 118 58.14 47.11 -23.22
N SER A 119 58.84 48.11 -22.67
CA SER A 119 59.51 49.26 -23.35
C SER A 119 59.05 49.79 -24.74
N GLY A 120 59.05 51.13 -24.89
CA GLY A 120 59.67 51.76 -26.07
C GLY A 120 58.89 52.85 -26.84
N SER A 121 59.02 54.11 -26.40
CA SER A 121 58.71 55.36 -27.14
C SER A 121 59.59 55.55 -28.41
N PRO A 122 59.56 56.70 -29.14
CA PRO A 122 58.64 57.85 -29.10
C PRO A 122 58.17 58.38 -30.48
N ASN A 123 57.24 59.37 -30.51
CA ASN A 123 57.59 60.65 -31.15
C ASN A 123 56.79 61.88 -30.67
N ALA A 124 57.48 63.02 -30.71
CA ALA A 124 57.13 64.39 -30.33
C ALA A 124 56.41 65.14 -31.50
N VAL A 125 55.85 66.37 -31.45
CA VAL A 125 55.57 67.43 -30.43
C VAL A 125 54.56 68.46 -31.01
N ASN A 126 54.09 69.38 -30.14
CA ASN A 126 53.32 70.63 -30.36
C ASN A 126 51.80 70.53 -30.10
N GLY A 127 51.16 71.52 -29.45
CA GLY A 127 51.64 72.82 -28.96
C GLY A 127 50.85 73.37 -27.77
N LEU A 128 51.37 74.43 -27.15
CA LEU A 128 50.90 75.02 -25.88
C LEU A 128 49.63 75.88 -26.04
N GLY A 129 48.74 75.86 -25.05
CA GLY A 129 47.57 76.76 -25.03
C GLY A 129 46.53 76.49 -23.93
N LEU A 130 46.89 76.73 -22.67
CA LEU A 130 45.89 76.88 -21.59
C LEU A 130 45.23 78.27 -21.70
N PRO A 131 43.93 78.36 -21.40
CA PRO A 131 43.57 79.14 -20.21
C PRO A 131 42.71 78.34 -19.22
N LEU A 132 42.91 78.61 -17.94
CA LEU A 132 42.10 78.06 -16.87
C LEU A 132 40.66 78.59 -16.98
N ASN A 133 39.67 77.71 -16.84
CA ASN A 133 38.37 78.11 -16.30
C ASN A 133 37.98 77.16 -15.16
N GLN A 134 38.05 77.67 -13.93
CA GLN A 134 37.68 76.91 -12.73
C GLN A 134 36.16 76.97 -12.55
N SER A 135 35.45 75.91 -12.94
CA SER A 135 34.02 75.73 -12.63
C SER A 135 33.62 74.25 -12.68
N SER A 136 34.26 73.43 -11.83
CA SER A 136 33.71 72.13 -11.45
C SER A 136 33.12 72.25 -10.04
N VAL A 137 31.83 72.57 -9.98
CA VAL A 137 31.07 72.57 -8.72
C VAL A 137 30.80 71.12 -8.35
N LEU A 138 31.73 70.51 -7.64
CA LEU A 138 31.45 69.30 -6.89
C LEU A 138 30.36 69.61 -5.86
N PRO A 139 29.37 68.73 -5.63
CA PRO A 139 28.38 68.93 -4.58
C PRO A 139 29.11 69.04 -3.22
N ALA A 140 28.67 69.99 -2.39
CA ALA A 140 29.30 70.25 -1.11
C ALA A 140 29.38 68.96 -0.28
N ARG A 141 30.59 68.62 0.18
CA ARG A 141 30.84 67.55 1.15
C ARG A 141 29.88 67.76 2.34
N PRO A 142 29.05 66.78 2.72
CA PRO A 142 28.27 66.88 3.94
C PRO A 142 29.23 67.12 5.10
N THR A 143 29.04 68.23 5.81
CA THR A 143 29.76 68.49 7.07
C THR A 143 29.34 67.41 8.05
N LEU A 144 30.24 66.44 8.27
CA LEU A 144 30.05 65.43 9.29
C LEU A 144 30.02 66.13 10.66
N PRO A 145 29.12 65.74 11.57
CA PRO A 145 29.20 66.18 12.98
C PRO A 145 30.50 65.67 13.62
N ASP A 146 30.86 66.25 14.76
CA ASP A 146 32.18 66.14 15.42
C ASP A 146 32.88 64.79 15.26
N GLU A 147 34.13 64.85 14.82
CA GLU A 147 34.99 63.69 14.66
C GLU A 147 35.24 63.06 16.05
N PRO A 148 34.88 61.79 16.29
CA PRO A 148 34.90 61.20 17.62
C PRO A 148 36.35 61.03 18.11
N VAL A 149 36.83 62.00 18.89
CA VAL A 149 38.18 61.99 19.46
C VAL A 149 38.32 60.79 20.40
N ILE A 150 39.34 59.96 20.16
CA ILE A 150 39.65 58.81 21.00
C ILE A 150 40.02 59.32 22.40
N PRO A 151 39.27 58.96 23.47
CA PRO A 151 39.63 59.36 24.83
C PRO A 151 40.99 58.76 25.21
N HIS A 152 41.78 59.45 26.05
CA HIS A 152 43.14 59.05 26.40
C HIS A 152 43.23 57.66 27.11
N ASN A 153 42.09 57.16 27.61
CA ASN A 153 41.94 55.85 28.24
C ASN A 153 41.24 54.79 27.35
N GLY A 154 41.06 55.08 26.05
CA GLY A 154 40.20 54.30 25.15
C GLY A 154 38.70 54.61 25.34
N PHE A 155 37.86 54.12 24.42
CA PHE A 155 36.41 54.19 24.58
C PHE A 155 35.96 53.26 25.72
N GLN A 156 35.29 53.81 26.73
CA GLN A 156 34.84 53.03 27.90
C GLN A 156 33.67 52.09 27.57
N ASN A 157 32.91 52.40 26.52
CA ASN A 157 31.78 51.61 26.06
C ASN A 157 32.09 50.98 24.69
N GLN A 158 31.95 49.65 24.58
CA GLN A 158 32.19 48.91 23.33
C GLN A 158 31.31 49.43 22.19
N GLU A 159 30.06 49.82 22.49
CA GLU A 159 29.13 50.35 21.49
C GLU A 159 29.60 51.69 20.88
N GLU A 160 30.29 52.53 21.66
CA GLU A 160 30.88 53.79 21.19
C GLU A 160 32.12 53.54 20.32
N ALA A 161 32.91 52.51 20.67
CA ALA A 161 34.02 52.05 19.84
C ALA A 161 33.54 51.50 18.48
N GLU A 162 32.44 50.72 18.47
CA GLU A 162 31.80 50.26 17.22
C GLU A 162 31.23 51.44 16.40
N LYS A 163 30.69 52.49 17.04
CA LYS A 163 30.23 53.73 16.37
C LYS A 163 31.39 54.55 15.79
N ALA A 164 32.51 54.67 16.49
CA ALA A 164 33.70 55.36 15.98
C ALA A 164 34.34 54.59 14.80
N PHE A 165 34.37 53.26 14.86
CA PHE A 165 34.88 52.43 13.77
C PHE A 165 33.94 52.43 12.55
N THR A 166 32.61 52.38 12.74
CA THR A 166 31.65 52.51 11.62
C THR A 166 31.66 53.91 11.00
N PHE A 167 31.94 54.97 11.77
CA PHE A 167 32.23 56.30 11.24
C PHE A 167 33.49 56.29 10.35
N LEU A 168 34.56 55.59 10.75
CA LEU A 168 35.76 55.41 9.93
C LEU A 168 35.46 54.67 8.62
N LEU A 169 34.69 53.58 8.65
CA LEU A 169 34.28 52.86 7.44
C LEU A 169 33.50 53.78 6.47
N ARG A 170 32.63 54.64 7.00
CA ARG A 170 31.90 55.66 6.22
C ARG A 170 32.82 56.77 5.70
N LYS A 171 33.77 57.26 6.50
CA LYS A 171 34.78 58.28 6.14
C LYS A 171 35.70 57.79 5.02
N ALA A 172 36.06 56.51 5.03
CA ALA A 172 36.86 55.85 3.99
C ALA A 172 36.05 55.47 2.72
N GLY A 173 34.73 55.65 2.73
CA GLY A 173 33.87 55.34 1.57
C GLY A 173 33.73 53.84 1.27
N VAL A 174 33.78 52.98 2.30
CA VAL A 174 33.67 51.53 2.15
C VAL A 174 32.28 51.18 1.59
N ASP A 175 32.27 50.51 0.44
CA ASP A 175 31.07 50.04 -0.26
C ASP A 175 30.70 48.60 0.13
N ALA A 176 29.43 48.23 -0.09
CA ALA A 176 28.89 46.89 0.09
C ALA A 176 29.69 45.79 -0.64
N ASN A 177 30.32 46.11 -1.77
CA ASN A 177 31.07 45.16 -2.59
C ASN A 177 32.57 45.08 -2.26
N TRP A 178 33.07 45.87 -1.30
CA TRP A 178 34.48 45.82 -0.91
C TRP A 178 34.81 44.52 -0.17
N THR A 179 36.06 44.07 -0.32
CA THR A 179 36.60 42.97 0.50
C THR A 179 37.19 43.49 1.81
N TRP A 180 37.38 42.57 2.76
CA TRP A 180 38.03 42.87 4.04
C TRP A 180 39.43 43.46 3.86
N ASP A 181 40.25 42.87 2.98
CA ASP A 181 41.62 43.33 2.74
C ASP A 181 41.69 44.73 2.09
N GLN A 182 40.83 45.00 1.10
CA GLN A 182 40.69 46.34 0.51
C GLN A 182 40.28 47.38 1.56
N THR A 183 39.29 47.04 2.38
CA THR A 183 38.82 47.92 3.47
C THR A 183 39.93 48.19 4.48
N MET A 184 40.62 47.15 4.92
CA MET A 184 41.74 47.25 5.86
C MET A 184 42.86 48.16 5.36
N ARG A 185 43.25 48.02 4.08
CA ARG A 185 44.26 48.90 3.45
C ARG A 185 43.85 50.36 3.43
N ALA A 186 42.55 50.65 3.29
CA ALA A 186 42.03 52.02 3.26
C ALA A 186 41.96 52.68 4.64
N ILE A 187 41.76 51.90 5.71
CA ILE A 187 41.52 52.43 7.07
C ILE A 187 42.72 52.35 8.02
N ILE A 188 43.72 51.50 7.75
CA ILE A 188 44.82 51.18 8.71
C ILE A 188 45.67 52.37 9.15
N THR A 189 45.72 53.44 8.34
CA THR A 189 46.50 54.67 8.61
C THR A 189 45.73 55.72 9.43
N ASP A 190 44.41 55.60 9.57
CA ASP A 190 43.61 56.58 10.32
C ASP A 190 43.70 56.30 11.84
N PRO A 191 43.87 57.32 12.70
CA PRO A 191 43.87 57.14 14.15
C PRO A 191 42.68 56.33 14.69
N LEU A 192 41.48 56.52 14.11
CA LEU A 192 40.24 55.83 14.49
C LEU A 192 40.29 54.32 14.25
N TYR A 193 41.25 53.80 13.47
CA TYR A 193 41.48 52.36 13.33
C TYR A 193 41.84 51.71 14.68
N LYS A 194 42.37 52.49 15.64
CA LYS A 194 42.65 52.04 17.01
C LYS A 194 41.44 52.10 17.96
N ALA A 195 40.26 52.53 17.49
CA ALA A 195 39.05 52.58 18.32
C ALA A 195 38.64 51.19 18.85
N LEU A 196 38.80 50.15 18.03
CA LEU A 196 38.62 48.75 18.41
C LEU A 196 39.98 48.09 18.66
N ASN A 197 40.05 47.25 19.68
CA ASN A 197 41.32 46.66 20.12
C ASN A 197 41.66 45.37 19.36
N THR A 198 40.69 44.50 19.11
CA THR A 198 40.94 43.21 18.43
C THR A 198 40.64 43.28 16.93
N LEU A 199 41.32 42.44 16.15
CA LEU A 199 41.01 42.29 14.72
C LEU A 199 39.64 41.62 14.48
N ALA A 200 39.18 40.80 15.44
CA ALA A 200 37.88 40.15 15.39
C ALA A 200 36.73 41.16 15.47
N GLU A 201 36.77 42.09 16.44
CA GLU A 201 35.77 43.17 16.58
C GLU A 201 35.72 44.08 15.34
N LYS A 202 36.88 44.39 14.75
CA LYS A 202 36.95 45.18 13.50
C LYS A 202 36.32 44.44 12.32
N LYS A 203 36.52 43.12 12.24
CA LYS A 203 35.94 42.30 11.18
C LYS A 203 34.42 42.15 11.35
N THR A 204 33.94 41.91 12.58
CA THR A 204 32.48 41.78 12.83
C THR A 204 31.75 43.11 12.63
N THR A 205 32.31 44.24 13.07
CA THR A 205 31.73 45.58 12.80
C THR A 205 31.73 45.94 11.32
N TRP A 206 32.77 45.57 10.57
CA TRP A 206 32.80 45.72 9.11
C TRP A 206 31.78 44.80 8.39
N GLN A 207 31.62 43.55 8.85
CA GLN A 207 30.57 42.66 8.35
C GLN A 207 29.19 43.27 8.61
N LYS A 208 28.87 43.64 9.86
CA LYS A 208 27.63 44.36 10.22
C LYS A 208 27.40 45.60 9.33
N TYR A 209 28.43 46.41 9.08
CA TYR A 209 28.32 47.62 8.27
C TYR A 209 28.05 47.33 6.79
N THR A 210 28.79 46.39 6.18
CA THR A 210 28.60 46.01 4.76
C THR A 210 27.30 45.24 4.53
N GLU A 211 26.86 44.41 5.49
CA GLU A 211 25.56 43.76 5.49
C GLU A 211 24.42 44.77 5.63
N ASN A 212 24.54 45.76 6.53
CA ASN A 212 23.55 46.83 6.67
C ASN A 212 23.46 47.72 5.42
N LEU A 213 24.60 48.05 4.77
CA LEU A 213 24.58 48.73 3.47
C LEU A 213 23.82 47.93 2.40
N LYS A 214 24.04 46.61 2.31
CA LYS A 214 23.30 45.73 1.38
C LYS A 214 21.81 45.66 1.72
N ALA A 215 21.47 45.48 2.99
CA ALA A 215 20.10 45.43 3.47
C ALA A 215 19.37 46.75 3.14
N LYS A 216 20.02 47.90 3.35
CA LYS A 216 19.45 49.21 3.01
C LYS A 216 19.29 49.41 1.50
N GLU A 217 20.26 49.01 0.68
CA GLU A 217 20.12 49.10 -0.78
C GLU A 217 18.99 48.19 -1.29
N GLN A 218 18.84 47.01 -0.70
CA GLN A 218 17.74 46.09 -0.98
C GLN A 218 16.39 46.66 -0.52
N GLU A 219 16.28 47.20 0.70
CA GLU A 219 15.08 47.87 1.20
C GLU A 219 14.68 49.06 0.32
N GLU A 220 15.63 49.91 -0.08
CA GLU A 220 15.37 51.02 -1.01
C GLU A 220 14.97 50.55 -2.43
N ARG A 221 15.39 49.36 -2.86
CA ARG A 221 14.97 48.74 -4.11
C ARG A 221 13.57 48.12 -3.99
N GLU A 222 13.30 47.42 -2.90
CA GLU A 222 12.00 46.82 -2.61
C GLU A 222 10.92 47.89 -2.37
N ALA A 223 11.23 48.97 -1.66
CA ALA A 223 10.32 50.11 -1.46
C ALA A 223 10.00 50.84 -2.78
N ARG A 224 10.98 50.98 -3.69
CA ARG A 224 10.74 51.48 -5.06
C ARG A 224 9.82 50.55 -5.82
N LEU A 225 10.12 49.25 -5.82
CA LEU A 225 9.34 48.22 -6.52
C LEU A 225 7.91 48.11 -5.97
N ALA A 226 7.73 48.21 -4.65
CA ALA A 226 6.42 48.22 -3.99
C ALA A 226 5.58 49.44 -4.39
N LYS A 227 6.20 50.58 -4.70
CA LYS A 227 5.53 51.79 -5.19
C LYS A 227 5.22 51.72 -6.69
N THR A 228 6.13 51.20 -7.52
CA THR A 228 5.96 51.14 -8.98
C THR A 228 5.08 49.97 -9.43
N ARG A 229 5.19 48.79 -8.79
CA ARG A 229 4.44 47.56 -9.11
C ARG A 229 2.92 47.77 -9.21
N PRO A 230 2.20 48.35 -8.22
CA PRO A 230 0.75 48.51 -8.33
C PRO A 230 0.33 49.50 -9.43
N ALA A 231 1.09 50.60 -9.60
CA ALA A 231 0.82 51.58 -10.65
C ALA A 231 1.00 50.97 -12.05
N LEU A 232 2.09 50.22 -12.25
CA LEU A 232 2.40 49.57 -13.51
C LEU A 232 1.44 48.41 -13.82
N ARG A 233 1.06 47.60 -12.83
CA ARG A 233 0.05 46.54 -12.98
C ARG A 233 -1.34 47.08 -13.32
N ASN A 234 -1.77 48.18 -12.68
CA ASN A 234 -3.03 48.84 -13.01
C ASN A 234 -3.01 49.41 -14.44
N MET A 235 -1.88 49.97 -14.88
CA MET A 235 -1.69 50.39 -16.27
C MET A 235 -1.80 49.21 -17.24
N LEU A 236 -1.10 48.10 -17.00
CA LEU A 236 -1.15 46.92 -17.87
C LEU A 236 -2.56 46.32 -17.92
N LYS A 237 -3.28 46.28 -16.80
CA LYS A 237 -4.69 45.83 -16.72
C LYS A 237 -5.67 46.71 -17.50
N GLY A 238 -5.41 48.02 -17.59
CA GLY A 238 -6.25 48.95 -18.33
C GLY A 238 -6.07 48.92 -19.86
N ASN A 239 -5.09 48.19 -20.38
CA ASN A 239 -4.73 48.24 -21.81
C ASN A 239 -5.11 46.94 -22.54
N PRO A 240 -6.06 46.96 -23.50
CA PRO A 240 -6.52 45.76 -24.20
C PRO A 240 -5.49 45.15 -25.17
N ASN A 241 -4.35 45.81 -25.39
CA ASN A 241 -3.27 45.34 -26.24
C ASN A 241 -2.23 44.47 -25.49
N VAL A 242 -2.47 44.15 -24.21
CA VAL A 242 -1.58 43.29 -23.39
C VAL A 242 -2.20 41.90 -23.22
N PHE A 243 -1.74 40.97 -24.05
CA PHE A 243 -2.09 39.54 -24.01
C PHE A 243 -1.03 38.71 -23.28
N HIS A 244 -1.39 37.48 -22.90
CA HIS A 244 -0.51 36.50 -22.23
C HIS A 244 0.74 36.07 -23.03
N TYR A 245 0.83 36.44 -24.32
CA TYR A 245 1.95 36.18 -25.23
C TYR A 245 2.72 37.46 -25.61
N THR A 246 2.39 38.61 -25.01
CA THR A 246 3.03 39.89 -25.33
C THR A 246 4.47 39.90 -24.82
N THR A 247 5.42 40.27 -25.66
CA THR A 247 6.84 40.37 -25.27
C THR A 247 7.16 41.74 -24.69
N PHE A 248 8.10 41.79 -23.74
CA PHE A 248 8.54 43.05 -23.12
C PHE A 248 8.98 44.11 -24.15
N ALA A 249 9.70 43.71 -25.21
CA ALA A 249 10.13 44.62 -26.28
C ALA A 249 8.96 45.21 -27.10
N THR A 250 7.80 44.56 -27.11
CA THR A 250 6.57 45.08 -27.72
C THR A 250 5.87 46.03 -26.75
N ALA A 251 5.77 45.64 -25.46
CA ALA A 251 5.22 46.49 -24.41
C ALA A 251 6.00 47.80 -24.22
N ASP A 252 7.34 47.76 -24.22
CA ASP A 252 8.18 48.95 -24.06
C ASP A 252 7.97 49.96 -25.20
N LYS A 253 7.77 49.48 -26.44
CA LYS A 253 7.40 50.33 -27.58
C LYS A 253 5.98 50.91 -27.43
N LEU A 254 5.01 50.09 -27.02
CA LEU A 254 3.62 50.52 -26.82
C LEU A 254 3.48 51.55 -25.69
N PHE A 255 4.27 51.42 -24.62
CA PHE A 255 4.17 52.26 -23.42
C PHE A 255 5.26 53.32 -23.31
N ALA A 256 6.14 53.48 -24.32
CA ALA A 256 7.25 54.44 -24.31
C ALA A 256 6.86 55.88 -23.92
N GLN A 257 5.64 56.33 -24.29
CA GLN A 257 5.12 57.66 -23.98
C GLN A 257 4.26 57.71 -22.69
N HIS A 258 4.00 56.58 -22.04
CA HIS A 258 3.09 56.52 -20.91
C HIS A 258 3.77 57.00 -19.60
N PRO A 259 3.19 57.96 -18.85
CA PRO A 259 3.85 58.56 -17.68
C PRO A 259 4.30 57.55 -16.61
N ILE A 260 3.49 56.52 -16.35
CA ILE A 260 3.82 55.46 -15.37
C ILE A 260 4.98 54.57 -15.87
N TRP A 261 5.06 54.33 -17.18
CA TRP A 261 6.13 53.54 -17.80
C TRP A 261 7.47 54.29 -17.83
N GLN A 262 7.43 55.62 -17.89
CA GLN A 262 8.60 56.49 -17.75
C GLN A 262 9.02 56.72 -16.28
N GLN A 263 8.07 56.65 -15.33
CA GLN A 263 8.36 56.78 -13.90
C GLN A 263 9.22 55.63 -13.36
N ALA A 264 8.99 54.41 -13.86
CA ALA A 264 9.80 53.24 -13.57
C ALA A 264 11.12 53.26 -14.38
N ARG A 265 12.07 54.13 -13.99
CA ARG A 265 13.31 54.39 -14.73
C ARG A 265 14.24 53.19 -14.91
N VAL A 266 14.11 52.14 -14.10
CA VAL A 266 14.94 50.94 -14.17
C VAL A 266 14.27 49.91 -15.06
N GLU A 267 14.87 49.63 -16.22
CA GLU A 267 14.31 48.67 -17.19
C GLU A 267 14.11 47.28 -16.58
N ALA A 268 15.05 46.81 -15.76
CA ALA A 268 14.96 45.53 -15.06
C ALA A 268 13.74 45.45 -14.11
N GLU A 269 13.39 46.55 -13.42
CA GLU A 269 12.19 46.61 -12.55
C GLU A 269 10.92 46.57 -13.40
N ARG A 270 10.86 47.33 -14.51
CA ARG A 270 9.72 47.30 -15.45
C ARG A 270 9.51 45.91 -16.04
N ARG A 271 10.59 45.26 -16.47
CA ARG A 271 10.57 43.94 -17.06
C ARG A 271 10.10 42.88 -16.06
N LEU A 272 10.63 42.90 -14.85
CA LEU A 272 10.20 42.00 -13.77
C LEU A 272 8.69 42.12 -13.51
N ILE A 273 8.16 43.34 -13.35
CA ILE A 273 6.72 43.54 -13.13
C ILE A 273 5.86 43.17 -14.35
N PHE A 274 6.37 43.40 -15.56
CA PHE A 274 5.68 43.02 -16.79
C PHE A 274 5.63 41.50 -16.97
N ASP A 275 6.77 40.81 -16.80
CA ASP A 275 6.87 39.36 -16.91
C ASP A 275 5.98 38.69 -15.82
N GLU A 276 6.01 39.17 -14.55
CA GLU A 276 5.05 38.77 -13.50
C GLU A 276 3.58 38.92 -13.92
N TYR A 277 3.22 40.04 -14.57
CA TYR A 277 1.83 40.32 -14.96
C TYR A 277 1.39 39.44 -16.14
N VAL A 278 2.27 39.18 -17.10
CA VAL A 278 2.01 38.30 -18.24
C VAL A 278 1.87 36.85 -17.79
N GLU A 279 2.69 36.40 -16.83
CA GLU A 279 2.54 35.08 -16.19
C GLU A 279 1.21 34.98 -15.43
N GLU A 280 0.85 35.97 -14.60
CA GLU A 280 -0.45 35.98 -13.90
C GLU A 280 -1.65 35.99 -14.87
N LEU A 281 -1.56 36.71 -15.99
CA LEU A 281 -2.61 36.74 -17.01
C LEU A 281 -2.76 35.37 -17.68
N LYS A 282 -1.64 34.73 -18.04
CA LYS A 282 -1.60 33.35 -18.56
C LYS A 282 -2.16 32.34 -17.56
N GLU A 283 -1.78 32.45 -16.29
CA GLU A 283 -2.29 31.57 -15.23
C GLU A 283 -3.79 31.76 -15.03
N ARG A 284 -4.29 33.01 -15.05
CA ARG A 284 -5.72 33.31 -14.94
C ARG A 284 -6.51 32.69 -16.10
N GLU A 285 -6.09 32.88 -17.35
CA GLU A 285 -6.76 32.27 -18.51
C GLU A 285 -6.75 30.73 -18.44
N VAL A 286 -5.64 30.12 -18.03
CA VAL A 286 -5.54 28.66 -17.84
C VAL A 286 -6.46 28.17 -16.72
N GLN A 287 -6.55 28.93 -15.61
CA GLN A 287 -7.44 28.62 -14.49
C GLN A 287 -8.91 28.80 -14.88
N GLU A 288 -9.28 29.86 -15.59
CA GLU A 288 -10.64 30.11 -16.08
C GLU A 288 -11.07 29.05 -17.09
N ALA A 289 -10.20 28.69 -18.04
CA ALA A 289 -10.46 27.61 -18.99
C ALA A 289 -10.62 26.24 -18.29
N ARG A 290 -9.77 25.95 -17.29
CA ARG A 290 -9.90 24.74 -16.46
C ARG A 290 -11.18 24.73 -15.64
N ALA A 291 -11.55 25.86 -15.04
CA ALA A 291 -12.78 26.01 -14.27
C ALA A 291 -14.03 25.91 -15.15
N ALA A 292 -13.99 26.44 -16.38
CA ALA A 292 -15.05 26.27 -17.37
C ALA A 292 -15.24 24.79 -17.75
N ARG A 293 -14.15 24.06 -18.09
CA ARG A 293 -14.22 22.61 -18.34
C ARG A 293 -14.72 21.83 -17.13
N GLN A 294 -14.30 22.19 -15.92
CA GLN A 294 -14.76 21.54 -14.69
C GLN A 294 -16.26 21.78 -14.44
N ARG A 295 -16.76 23.00 -14.67
CA ARG A 295 -18.20 23.33 -14.60
C ARG A 295 -19.01 22.56 -15.64
N ALA A 296 -18.54 22.52 -16.89
CA ALA A 296 -19.19 21.82 -17.98
C ALA A 296 -19.18 20.29 -17.77
N SER A 297 -18.07 19.71 -17.28
CA SER A 297 -18.01 18.30 -16.85
C SER A 297 -18.98 18.01 -15.69
N GLY A 298 -19.07 18.89 -14.68
CA GLY A 298 -20.05 18.75 -13.60
C GLY A 298 -21.51 18.78 -14.08
N LYS A 299 -21.85 19.66 -15.04
CA LYS A 299 -23.15 19.68 -15.72
C LYS A 299 -23.42 18.38 -16.49
N LEU A 300 -22.41 17.86 -17.20
CA LEU A 300 -22.52 16.61 -17.95
C LEU A 300 -22.72 15.39 -17.02
N VAL A 301 -22.06 15.35 -15.86
CA VAL A 301 -22.30 14.34 -14.82
C VAL A 301 -23.72 14.43 -14.26
N ALA A 302 -24.22 15.64 -14.02
CA ALA A 302 -25.63 15.84 -13.63
C ALA A 302 -26.61 15.38 -14.72
N LEU A 303 -26.25 15.58 -16.00
CA LEU A 303 -27.03 15.09 -17.15
C LEU A 303 -27.00 13.57 -17.26
N PHE A 304 -25.86 12.90 -17.08
CA PHE A 304 -25.81 11.42 -17.02
C PHE A 304 -26.70 10.87 -15.89
N LYS A 305 -26.76 11.58 -14.75
CA LYS A 305 -27.63 11.22 -13.63
C LYS A 305 -29.12 11.44 -13.93
N SER A 306 -29.50 12.53 -14.59
CA SER A 306 -30.90 12.79 -14.98
C SER A 306 -31.39 11.86 -16.10
N LEU A 307 -30.48 11.39 -16.94
CA LEU A 307 -30.73 10.39 -18.00
C LEU A 307 -30.72 8.93 -17.51
N GLU A 308 -30.61 8.70 -16.20
CA GLU A 308 -30.57 7.37 -15.57
C GLU A 308 -29.54 6.42 -16.21
N VAL A 309 -28.34 6.94 -16.47
CA VAL A 309 -27.23 6.16 -17.03
C VAL A 309 -26.75 5.13 -15.99
N ASP A 310 -27.17 3.88 -16.20
CA ASP A 310 -26.86 2.71 -15.36
C ASP A 310 -25.48 2.08 -15.67
N VAL A 311 -24.97 1.27 -14.76
CA VAL A 311 -23.69 0.53 -14.82
C VAL A 311 -23.55 -0.31 -16.09
N LEU A 312 -24.66 -0.83 -16.64
CA LEU A 312 -24.65 -1.65 -17.86
C LEU A 312 -24.72 -0.82 -19.16
N THR A 313 -24.87 0.50 -19.07
CA THR A 313 -24.97 1.37 -20.26
C THR A 313 -23.63 1.49 -20.96
N ARG A 314 -23.65 1.40 -22.29
CA ARG A 314 -22.43 1.53 -23.11
C ARG A 314 -22.28 2.99 -23.55
N TRP A 315 -21.03 3.45 -23.63
CA TRP A 315 -20.66 4.80 -24.10
C TRP A 315 -21.46 5.27 -25.32
N ARG A 316 -21.61 4.43 -26.37
CA ARG A 316 -22.38 4.81 -27.58
C ARG A 316 -23.83 5.19 -27.27
N THR A 317 -24.48 4.46 -26.36
CA THR A 317 -25.86 4.72 -25.94
C THR A 317 -25.92 5.98 -25.08
N ALA A 318 -25.06 6.08 -24.05
CA ALA A 318 -25.02 7.23 -23.16
C ALA A 318 -24.70 8.56 -23.90
N HIS A 319 -23.75 8.53 -24.84
CA HIS A 319 -23.41 9.67 -25.68
C HIS A 319 -24.56 10.07 -26.62
N GLN A 320 -25.34 9.10 -27.14
CA GLN A 320 -26.52 9.40 -27.94
C GLN A 320 -27.62 10.04 -27.07
N MET A 321 -27.89 9.49 -25.88
CA MET A 321 -28.84 10.06 -24.92
C MET A 321 -28.48 11.49 -24.51
N VAL A 322 -27.19 11.77 -24.24
CA VAL A 322 -26.69 13.15 -23.98
C VAL A 322 -26.92 14.06 -25.18
N ARG A 323 -26.64 13.60 -26.40
CA ARG A 323 -26.82 14.40 -27.61
C ARG A 323 -28.28 14.72 -27.92
N ASP A 324 -29.17 13.80 -27.56
CA ASP A 324 -30.61 13.94 -27.75
C ASP A 324 -31.28 14.77 -26.65
N ALA A 325 -30.67 14.87 -25.46
CA ALA A 325 -31.17 15.68 -24.35
C ALA A 325 -31.26 17.18 -24.68
N GLU A 326 -32.29 17.85 -24.17
CA GLU A 326 -32.53 19.27 -24.41
C GLU A 326 -31.49 20.15 -23.69
N ASP A 327 -31.05 19.77 -22.48
CA ASP A 327 -30.03 20.50 -21.71
C ASP A 327 -28.70 20.63 -22.47
N TYR A 328 -28.28 19.58 -23.20
CA TYR A 328 -27.08 19.61 -24.05
C TYR A 328 -27.27 20.50 -25.29
N LYS A 329 -28.50 20.60 -25.81
CA LYS A 329 -28.85 21.47 -26.96
C LYS A 329 -28.96 22.95 -26.55
N LEU A 330 -29.32 23.22 -25.30
CA LEU A 330 -29.52 24.56 -24.75
C LEU A 330 -28.23 25.21 -24.24
N ASP A 331 -27.24 24.43 -23.77
CA ASP A 331 -26.02 24.97 -23.16
C ASP A 331 -24.81 25.01 -24.13
N PRO A 332 -24.33 26.22 -24.53
CA PRO A 332 -23.15 26.34 -25.37
C PRO A 332 -21.85 25.88 -24.69
N GLU A 333 -21.75 25.94 -23.35
CA GLU A 333 -20.55 25.44 -22.64
C GLU A 333 -20.41 23.92 -22.86
N LEU A 334 -21.52 23.17 -22.83
CA LEU A 334 -21.53 21.71 -23.06
C LEU A 334 -21.19 21.35 -24.52
N GLN A 335 -21.68 22.11 -25.51
CA GLN A 335 -21.38 21.88 -26.93
C GLN A 335 -19.94 22.24 -27.30
N SER A 336 -19.32 23.16 -26.57
CA SER A 336 -17.91 23.54 -26.77
C SER A 336 -16.90 22.50 -26.25
N LEU A 337 -17.36 21.51 -25.46
CA LEU A 337 -16.49 20.47 -24.92
C LEU A 337 -15.97 19.52 -26.02
N PRO A 338 -14.65 19.21 -26.02
CA PRO A 338 -14.12 18.11 -26.82
C PRO A 338 -14.81 16.78 -26.49
N SER A 339 -15.08 15.94 -27.49
CA SER A 339 -15.70 14.63 -27.26
C SER A 339 -14.85 13.70 -26.37
N LEU A 340 -13.54 13.97 -26.24
CA LEU A 340 -12.66 13.31 -25.27
C LEU A 340 -13.04 13.65 -23.83
N ASP A 341 -13.34 14.92 -23.53
CA ASP A 341 -13.72 15.36 -22.19
C ASP A 341 -15.10 14.77 -21.80
N ILE A 342 -16.01 14.64 -22.77
CA ILE A 342 -17.31 13.97 -22.58
C ILE A 342 -17.12 12.46 -22.29
N LEU A 343 -16.18 11.80 -22.97
CA LEU A 343 -15.84 10.39 -22.74
C LEU A 343 -15.20 10.17 -21.37
N LEU A 344 -14.25 11.02 -20.97
CA LEU A 344 -13.61 10.94 -19.65
C LEU A 344 -14.62 11.16 -18.52
N ALA A 345 -15.52 12.13 -18.67
CA ALA A 345 -16.61 12.34 -17.71
C ALA A 345 -17.57 11.14 -17.62
N PHE A 346 -17.84 10.45 -18.73
CA PHE A 346 -18.60 9.20 -18.73
C PHE A 346 -17.84 8.06 -18.05
N GLU A 347 -16.55 7.90 -18.31
CA GLU A 347 -15.72 6.87 -17.66
C GLU A 347 -15.65 7.09 -16.14
N ASP A 348 -15.40 8.32 -15.69
CA ASP A 348 -15.41 8.67 -14.26
C ASP A 348 -16.79 8.45 -13.63
N TYR A 349 -17.87 8.81 -14.32
CA TYR A 349 -19.24 8.56 -13.85
C TYR A 349 -19.55 7.05 -13.77
N SER A 350 -19.22 6.25 -14.79
CA SER A 350 -19.39 4.79 -14.80
C SER A 350 -18.65 4.16 -13.61
N ARG A 351 -17.39 4.54 -13.39
CA ARG A 351 -16.58 4.08 -12.25
C ARG A 351 -17.15 4.49 -10.90
N VAL A 352 -17.88 5.60 -10.80
CA VAL A 352 -18.59 5.98 -9.56
C VAL A 352 -19.85 5.13 -9.39
N MET A 353 -20.67 4.98 -10.42
CA MET A 353 -21.87 4.14 -10.40
C MET A 353 -21.57 2.67 -10.12
N GLU A 354 -20.50 2.11 -10.70
CA GLU A 354 -20.00 0.77 -10.41
C GLU A 354 -19.68 0.60 -8.92
N ARG A 355 -18.94 1.55 -8.32
CA ARG A 355 -18.61 1.52 -6.89
C ARG A 355 -19.84 1.68 -6.00
N GLU A 356 -20.76 2.58 -6.33
CA GLU A 356 -22.02 2.74 -5.59
C GLU A 356 -22.88 1.46 -5.67
N PHE A 357 -22.92 0.80 -6.84
CA PHE A 357 -23.65 -0.46 -7.02
C PHE A 357 -22.98 -1.62 -6.24
N GLU A 358 -21.66 -1.76 -6.32
CA GLU A 358 -20.90 -2.74 -5.52
C GLU A 358 -21.09 -2.52 -4.01
N GLU A 359 -21.05 -1.27 -3.54
CA GLU A 359 -21.28 -0.95 -2.14
C GLU A 359 -22.72 -1.27 -1.71
N GLN A 360 -23.72 -0.95 -2.53
CA GLN A 360 -25.11 -1.33 -2.27
C GLN A 360 -25.30 -2.85 -2.23
N MET A 361 -24.68 -3.60 -3.15
CA MET A 361 -24.75 -5.06 -3.18
C MET A 361 -24.05 -5.70 -1.99
N ARG A 362 -22.85 -5.20 -1.63
CA ARG A 362 -22.13 -5.62 -0.42
C ARG A 362 -22.92 -5.31 0.85
N ARG A 363 -23.55 -4.12 0.92
CA ARG A 363 -24.40 -3.72 2.05
C ARG A 363 -25.62 -4.63 2.18
N LYS A 364 -26.35 -4.89 1.10
CA LYS A 364 -27.48 -5.84 1.09
C LYS A 364 -27.05 -7.24 1.53
N GLN A 365 -25.87 -7.71 1.10
CA GLN A 365 -25.32 -9.00 1.51
C GLN A 365 -24.92 -9.03 2.99
N LEU A 366 -24.34 -7.95 3.53
CA LEU A 366 -24.00 -7.83 4.96
C LEU A 366 -25.24 -7.67 5.85
N GLU A 367 -26.27 -6.96 5.39
CA GLU A 367 -27.56 -6.87 6.07
C GLU A 367 -28.25 -8.25 6.09
N LYS A 368 -28.21 -8.99 4.99
CA LYS A 368 -28.69 -10.39 4.92
C LYS A 368 -27.96 -11.30 5.91
N THR A 369 -26.62 -11.35 5.91
CA THR A 369 -25.87 -12.20 6.85
C THR A 369 -26.04 -11.77 8.30
N ARG A 370 -26.24 -10.47 8.57
CA ARG A 370 -26.58 -9.97 9.92
C ARG A 370 -27.95 -10.45 10.39
N VAL A 371 -28.96 -10.42 9.52
CA VAL A 371 -30.31 -10.95 9.81
C VAL A 371 -30.26 -12.46 10.03
N GLU A 372 -29.54 -13.20 9.18
CA GLU A 372 -29.35 -14.65 9.32
C GLU A 372 -28.64 -15.00 10.64
N ARG A 373 -27.59 -14.27 11.03
CA ARG A 373 -26.93 -14.45 12.34
C ARG A 373 -27.88 -14.16 13.50
N LYS A 374 -28.62 -13.05 13.46
CA LYS A 374 -29.55 -12.68 14.54
C LYS A 374 -30.68 -13.70 14.69
N ALA A 375 -31.19 -14.28 13.60
CA ALA A 375 -32.19 -15.35 13.65
C ALA A 375 -31.63 -16.62 14.32
N ARG A 376 -30.39 -17.03 13.97
CA ARG A 376 -29.72 -18.16 14.63
C ARG A 376 -29.46 -17.91 16.11
N GLU A 377 -29.02 -16.70 16.47
CA GLU A 377 -28.79 -16.32 17.87
C GLU A 377 -30.08 -16.33 18.68
N GLY A 378 -31.19 -15.80 18.14
CA GLY A 378 -32.49 -15.85 18.80
C GLY A 378 -32.99 -17.29 19.01
N PHE A 379 -32.81 -18.19 18.05
CA PHE A 379 -33.17 -19.60 18.23
C PHE A 379 -32.23 -20.34 19.21
N LYS A 380 -30.93 -20.02 19.23
CA LYS A 380 -30.01 -20.54 20.26
C LYS A 380 -30.39 -20.06 21.66
N GLU A 381 -30.82 -18.81 21.79
CA GLU A 381 -31.33 -18.25 23.05
C GLU A 381 -32.61 -18.98 23.50
N LEU A 382 -33.54 -19.26 22.58
CA LEU A 382 -34.74 -20.06 22.86
C LEU A 382 -34.41 -21.50 23.31
N LEU A 383 -33.49 -22.19 22.63
CA LEU A 383 -33.04 -23.51 23.04
C LEU A 383 -32.37 -23.48 24.41
N LYS A 384 -31.63 -22.42 24.73
CA LYS A 384 -31.06 -22.22 26.07
C LYS A 384 -32.15 -21.99 27.11
N GLU A 385 -33.15 -21.15 26.86
CA GLU A 385 -34.30 -20.98 27.74
C GLU A 385 -35.03 -22.32 28.00
N LEU A 386 -35.16 -23.18 26.98
CA LEU A 386 -35.76 -24.52 27.12
C LEU A 386 -34.88 -25.53 27.88
N LYS A 387 -33.54 -25.44 27.75
CA LYS A 387 -32.55 -26.19 28.54
C LYS A 387 -32.60 -25.77 30.01
N ASP A 388 -32.53 -24.47 30.27
CA ASP A 388 -32.57 -23.89 31.62
C ASP A 388 -33.93 -24.16 32.31
N ALA A 389 -35.02 -24.28 31.53
CA ALA A 389 -36.34 -24.72 32.01
C ALA A 389 -36.51 -26.25 32.15
N GLY A 390 -35.47 -27.05 31.91
CA GLY A 390 -35.51 -28.52 32.03
C GLY A 390 -36.38 -29.24 30.99
N LYS A 391 -36.83 -28.54 29.93
CA LYS A 391 -37.67 -29.12 28.86
C LYS A 391 -36.87 -29.84 27.78
N ILE A 392 -35.57 -29.55 27.68
CA ILE A 392 -34.61 -30.33 26.90
C ILE A 392 -33.76 -31.12 27.91
N THR A 393 -33.84 -32.44 27.83
CA THR A 393 -33.00 -33.36 28.62
C THR A 393 -31.92 -33.99 27.75
N ALA A 394 -30.94 -34.62 28.38
CA ALA A 394 -30.09 -35.62 27.73
C ALA A 394 -30.98 -36.65 26.98
N ARG A 395 -30.50 -37.12 25.82
CA ARG A 395 -31.13 -38.06 24.88
C ARG A 395 -32.52 -37.63 24.36
N ALA A 396 -32.90 -36.36 24.52
CA ALA A 396 -34.17 -35.83 24.05
C ALA A 396 -34.26 -35.87 22.51
N LYS A 397 -35.42 -36.25 21.97
CA LYS A 397 -35.64 -36.31 20.52
C LYS A 397 -36.32 -35.04 20.04
N TRP A 398 -35.95 -34.59 18.83
CA TRP A 398 -36.56 -33.42 18.19
C TRP A 398 -38.10 -33.47 18.20
N LYS A 399 -38.70 -34.65 17.97
CA LYS A 399 -40.17 -34.83 17.96
C LYS A 399 -40.85 -34.49 19.28
N ASP A 400 -40.16 -34.67 20.40
CA ASP A 400 -40.73 -34.52 21.74
C ASP A 400 -40.65 -33.05 22.21
N VAL A 401 -39.62 -32.32 21.74
CA VAL A 401 -39.39 -30.91 22.09
C VAL A 401 -39.99 -29.94 21.07
N TYR A 402 -40.04 -30.30 19.79
CA TYR A 402 -40.58 -29.44 18.71
C TYR A 402 -41.97 -28.83 18.99
N PRO A 403 -42.97 -29.56 19.51
CA PRO A 403 -44.29 -28.99 19.81
C PRO A 403 -44.27 -27.83 20.84
N ILE A 404 -43.18 -27.70 21.61
CA ILE A 404 -43.03 -26.67 22.65
C ILE A 404 -42.67 -25.31 22.04
N PHE A 405 -42.03 -25.28 20.87
CA PHE A 405 -41.52 -24.05 20.23
C PHE A 405 -41.95 -23.87 18.76
N ALA A 406 -42.82 -24.74 18.23
CA ALA A 406 -43.24 -24.69 16.83
C ALA A 406 -43.84 -23.33 16.40
N ASP A 407 -44.60 -22.68 17.29
CA ASP A 407 -45.24 -21.38 17.05
C ASP A 407 -44.33 -20.17 17.40
N ASP A 408 -43.11 -20.39 17.89
CA ASP A 408 -42.24 -19.30 18.35
C ASP A 408 -41.69 -18.46 17.19
N GLU A 409 -41.73 -17.12 17.31
CA GLU A 409 -41.22 -16.21 16.28
C GLU A 409 -39.71 -16.42 16.02
N ARG A 410 -38.91 -16.75 17.02
CA ARG A 410 -37.46 -16.96 16.90
C ARG A 410 -37.15 -18.21 16.08
N TYR A 411 -37.97 -19.27 16.23
CA TYR A 411 -37.91 -20.46 15.37
C TYR A 411 -38.34 -20.13 13.94
N ASN A 412 -39.50 -19.50 13.77
CA ASN A 412 -40.03 -19.13 12.45
C ASN A 412 -39.11 -18.19 11.65
N ASN A 413 -38.42 -17.26 12.32
CA ASN A 413 -37.45 -16.35 11.70
C ASN A 413 -36.18 -17.05 11.17
N LEU A 414 -35.85 -18.24 11.69
CA LEU A 414 -34.72 -19.06 11.24
C LEU A 414 -35.07 -19.94 10.03
N LEU A 415 -36.35 -20.25 9.81
CA LEU A 415 -36.79 -21.10 8.71
C LEU A 415 -36.41 -20.51 7.34
N GLY A 416 -35.93 -21.39 6.44
CA GLY A 416 -35.51 -21.03 5.09
C GLY A 416 -34.24 -20.17 4.99
N LYS A 417 -33.52 -19.94 6.10
CA LYS A 417 -32.19 -19.31 6.07
C LYS A 417 -31.11 -20.37 5.80
N PRO A 418 -30.09 -20.08 4.98
CA PRO A 418 -28.98 -21.01 4.75
C PRO A 418 -28.12 -21.17 6.01
N GLY A 419 -27.45 -22.31 6.16
CA GLY A 419 -26.49 -22.62 7.25
C GLY A 419 -27.00 -23.71 8.20
N SER A 420 -26.60 -23.63 9.48
CA SER A 420 -27.05 -24.58 10.51
C SER A 420 -28.58 -24.57 10.63
N ASN A 421 -29.20 -25.71 10.34
CA ASN A 421 -30.65 -25.87 10.45
C ASN A 421 -31.09 -25.87 11.92
N PRO A 422 -32.37 -25.59 12.23
CA PRO A 422 -32.88 -25.67 13.60
C PRO A 422 -32.59 -27.01 14.30
N ILE A 423 -32.62 -28.12 13.55
CA ILE A 423 -32.33 -29.46 14.11
C ILE A 423 -30.85 -29.66 14.47
N GLU A 424 -29.92 -29.12 13.68
CA GLU A 424 -28.48 -29.12 14.00
C GLU A 424 -28.22 -28.33 15.28
N LEU A 425 -28.84 -27.15 15.39
CA LEU A 425 -28.72 -26.30 16.58
C LEU A 425 -29.32 -26.93 17.84
N PHE A 426 -30.32 -27.80 17.68
CA PHE A 426 -30.86 -28.62 18.77
C PHE A 426 -29.93 -29.78 19.13
N TRP A 427 -29.35 -30.46 18.13
CA TRP A 427 -28.36 -31.50 18.37
C TRP A 427 -27.08 -30.96 19.04
N ASP A 428 -26.60 -29.75 18.69
CA ASP A 428 -25.54 -29.05 19.42
C ASP A 428 -25.84 -28.99 20.94
N VAL A 429 -27.10 -28.72 21.31
CA VAL A 429 -27.54 -28.56 22.71
C VAL A 429 -27.80 -29.89 23.40
N VAL A 430 -28.34 -30.89 22.69
CA VAL A 430 -28.53 -32.24 23.23
C VAL A 430 -27.20 -32.96 23.41
N ASP A 431 -26.25 -32.83 22.47
CA ASP A 431 -24.91 -33.40 22.59
C ASP A 431 -24.13 -32.76 23.76
N GLU A 432 -24.26 -31.46 23.99
CA GLU A 432 -23.71 -30.81 25.18
C GLU A 432 -24.29 -31.39 26.50
N LEU A 433 -25.59 -31.71 26.52
CA LEU A 433 -26.25 -32.35 27.66
C LEU A 433 -25.88 -33.83 27.81
N ASP A 434 -25.71 -34.54 26.71
CA ASP A 434 -25.31 -35.95 26.68
C ASP A 434 -23.85 -36.10 27.13
N GLN A 435 -22.93 -35.24 26.68
CA GLN A 435 -21.56 -35.18 27.19
C GLN A 435 -21.51 -34.88 28.71
N GLN A 436 -22.37 -33.99 29.21
CA GLN A 436 -22.49 -33.71 30.64
C GLN A 436 -23.07 -34.90 31.43
N LEU A 437 -23.98 -35.67 30.83
CA LEU A 437 -24.50 -36.89 31.43
C LEU A 437 -23.44 -37.99 31.45
N ASP A 438 -22.82 -38.29 30.30
CA ASP A 438 -21.83 -39.36 30.17
C ASP A 438 -20.60 -39.11 31.06
N ALA A 439 -20.20 -37.85 31.25
CA ALA A 439 -19.18 -37.48 32.24
C ALA A 439 -19.58 -37.84 33.68
N LYS A 440 -20.85 -37.65 34.06
CA LYS A 440 -21.39 -38.04 35.39
C LYS A 440 -21.59 -39.55 35.50
N VAL A 441 -22.03 -40.22 34.43
CA VAL A 441 -22.10 -41.68 34.34
C VAL A 441 -20.71 -42.28 34.56
N ALA A 442 -19.67 -41.77 33.92
CA ALA A 442 -18.29 -42.24 34.09
C ALA A 442 -17.74 -42.05 35.51
N VAL A 443 -18.23 -41.06 36.28
CA VAL A 443 -17.92 -40.93 37.71
C VAL A 443 -18.64 -42.01 38.52
N ALA A 444 -19.92 -42.26 38.25
CA ALA A 444 -20.70 -43.31 38.91
C ALA A 444 -20.17 -44.73 38.60
N GLU A 445 -19.84 -45.02 37.33
CA GLU A 445 -19.21 -46.28 36.90
C GLU A 445 -17.85 -46.49 37.56
N ARG A 446 -17.05 -45.43 37.76
CA ARG A 446 -15.77 -45.51 38.47
C ARG A 446 -15.96 -45.90 39.94
N ALA A 447 -16.99 -45.36 40.59
CA ALA A 447 -17.36 -45.76 41.95
C ALA A 447 -17.87 -47.21 42.00
N LEU A 448 -18.70 -47.65 41.04
CA LEU A 448 -19.11 -49.06 40.89
C LEU A 448 -17.92 -49.99 40.65
N LYS A 449 -16.97 -49.64 39.78
CA LYS A 449 -15.78 -50.47 39.50
C LYS A 449 -14.88 -50.59 40.73
N ARG A 450 -14.82 -49.58 41.60
CA ARG A 450 -14.09 -49.66 42.89
C ARG A 450 -14.72 -50.64 43.89
N HIS A 451 -16.03 -50.86 43.82
CA HIS A 451 -16.71 -51.93 44.57
C HIS A 451 -16.37 -53.33 44.01
N ASN A 452 -15.79 -53.44 42.82
CA ASN A 452 -15.40 -54.71 42.19
C ASN A 452 -13.88 -54.77 41.89
N PRO A 453 -13.00 -54.76 42.91
CA PRO A 453 -11.56 -54.57 42.73
C PRO A 453 -10.78 -55.76 42.13
N GLU A 454 -11.34 -56.97 42.07
CA GLU A 454 -10.65 -58.19 41.61
C GLU A 454 -10.89 -58.53 40.13
N GLN A 455 -10.58 -57.61 39.20
CA GLN A 455 -10.58 -57.98 37.76
C GLN A 455 -9.69 -57.14 36.83
N ASP A 456 -8.52 -56.67 37.27
CA ASP A 456 -7.57 -55.94 36.39
C ASP A 456 -6.11 -56.48 36.46
N VAL A 457 -5.97 -57.82 36.39
CA VAL A 457 -4.71 -58.48 36.00
C VAL A 457 -4.90 -59.16 34.65
N LYS A 458 -4.88 -58.37 33.58
CA LYS A 458 -4.61 -58.89 32.24
C LYS A 458 -3.13 -59.29 32.16
N MET A 459 -2.84 -60.59 32.27
CA MET A 459 -1.67 -61.13 31.59
C MET A 459 -2.05 -61.37 30.13
N GLU A 460 -1.37 -60.68 29.22
CA GLU A 460 -1.30 -61.13 27.82
C GLU A 460 -0.54 -62.45 27.79
N VAL A 461 -1.25 -63.54 27.47
CA VAL A 461 -0.67 -64.78 26.97
C VAL A 461 -1.51 -65.21 25.77
N ASP A 462 -0.83 -65.69 24.73
CA ASP A 462 -1.37 -65.84 23.39
C ASP A 462 -2.66 -66.68 23.29
N GLY A 463 -3.65 -66.14 22.59
CA GLY A 463 -4.34 -66.85 21.51
C GLY A 463 -4.92 -68.25 21.75
N GLU A 464 -5.50 -68.53 22.92
CA GLU A 464 -6.41 -69.68 23.09
C GLU A 464 -7.63 -69.29 23.95
N GLU A 465 -8.82 -69.30 23.34
CA GLU A 465 -10.08 -69.19 24.07
C GLU A 465 -10.25 -70.44 24.95
N LYS A 466 -10.17 -70.26 26.27
CA LYS A 466 -10.57 -71.27 27.24
C LYS A 466 -11.70 -70.74 28.11
N GLU A 467 -12.90 -71.26 27.87
CA GLU A 467 -13.98 -71.19 28.84
C GLU A 467 -13.50 -71.75 30.19
N LYS A 468 -13.49 -70.89 31.21
CA LYS A 468 -13.41 -71.33 32.61
C LYS A 468 -14.24 -70.40 33.49
N GLY A 469 -15.40 -70.94 33.88
CA GLY A 469 -15.75 -71.12 35.30
C GLY A 469 -16.10 -69.88 36.11
N GLU A 470 -17.35 -69.91 36.59
CA GLU A 470 -17.82 -69.27 37.83
C GLU A 470 -17.89 -67.73 37.81
N GLU A 471 -19.10 -67.25 37.51
CA GLU A 471 -19.53 -65.87 37.77
C GLU A 471 -19.42 -65.55 39.28
N GLN A 472 -18.36 -64.86 39.69
CA GLN A 472 -18.38 -64.10 40.94
C GLN A 472 -18.82 -62.67 40.64
N SER A 473 -19.88 -62.25 41.32
CA SER A 473 -20.75 -61.15 40.90
C SER A 473 -20.13 -59.76 41.16
N GLY A 474 -19.48 -59.21 40.14
CA GLY A 474 -19.39 -57.76 40.01
C GLY A 474 -20.80 -57.17 39.83
N PHE A 475 -21.10 -56.07 40.53
CA PHE A 475 -22.38 -55.39 40.40
C PHE A 475 -22.44 -54.66 39.05
N VAL A 476 -22.91 -55.37 38.04
CA VAL A 476 -23.28 -54.84 36.72
C VAL A 476 -24.75 -54.46 36.77
N VAL A 477 -25.11 -53.26 36.31
CA VAL A 477 -26.51 -52.85 36.16
C VAL A 477 -27.14 -53.74 35.08
N LYS A 478 -27.99 -54.67 35.51
CA LYS A 478 -28.77 -55.56 34.64
C LYS A 478 -30.19 -54.99 34.50
N THR A 479 -30.98 -55.57 33.60
CA THR A 479 -32.37 -55.17 33.37
C THR A 479 -33.28 -55.35 34.60
N ASP A 480 -32.90 -56.27 35.51
CA ASP A 480 -33.56 -56.53 36.80
C ASP A 480 -33.05 -55.69 37.99
N THR A 481 -32.09 -54.78 37.79
CA THR A 481 -31.52 -53.97 38.90
C THR A 481 -32.51 -52.87 39.34
N GLU A 482 -32.78 -52.76 40.65
CA GLU A 482 -33.67 -51.74 41.21
C GLU A 482 -32.95 -50.40 41.49
N GLU A 483 -33.69 -49.28 41.35
CA GLU A 483 -33.20 -47.92 41.57
C GLU A 483 -32.61 -47.72 42.97
N GLU A 484 -33.28 -48.25 44.00
CA GLU A 484 -32.84 -48.15 45.40
C GLU A 484 -31.53 -48.90 45.64
N GLN A 485 -31.36 -50.08 45.02
CA GLN A 485 -30.16 -50.90 45.13
C GLN A 485 -28.95 -50.19 44.50
N PHE A 486 -29.12 -49.60 43.31
CA PHE A 486 -28.09 -48.81 42.64
C PHE A 486 -27.68 -47.59 43.47
N ILE A 487 -28.65 -46.83 43.98
CA ILE A 487 -28.41 -45.65 44.83
C ILE A 487 -27.73 -46.06 46.15
N GLN A 488 -28.09 -47.20 46.74
CA GLN A 488 -27.48 -47.71 47.96
C GLN A 488 -26.02 -48.14 47.76
N VAL A 489 -25.71 -48.84 46.66
CA VAL A 489 -24.33 -49.24 46.31
C VAL A 489 -23.45 -48.01 46.03
N LEU A 490 -23.98 -46.97 45.38
CA LEU A 490 -23.26 -45.70 45.15
C LEU A 490 -23.07 -44.88 46.43
N LYS A 491 -24.09 -44.73 47.26
CA LYS A 491 -24.00 -44.00 48.54
C LYS A 491 -23.11 -44.73 49.56
N ALA A 492 -23.01 -46.06 49.49
CA ALA A 492 -22.08 -46.85 50.30
C ALA A 492 -20.60 -46.69 49.88
N ASN A 493 -20.34 -46.42 48.60
CA ASN A 493 -18.99 -46.23 48.03
C ASN A 493 -18.79 -44.75 47.64
N ALA A 494 -19.02 -43.88 48.62
CA ALA A 494 -18.99 -42.44 48.47
C ALA A 494 -17.57 -41.89 48.24
N ASP A 495 -17.26 -41.52 47.00
CA ASP A 495 -16.16 -40.62 46.64
C ASP A 495 -16.59 -39.16 46.90
N ASP A 496 -15.63 -38.27 47.17
CA ASP A 496 -15.89 -36.82 47.32
C ASP A 496 -16.52 -36.18 46.06
N GLU A 497 -16.45 -36.85 44.90
CA GLU A 497 -17.19 -36.45 43.70
C GLU A 497 -18.55 -37.14 43.56
N SER A 498 -18.72 -38.41 43.99
CA SER A 498 -20.03 -39.08 43.93
C SER A 498 -21.02 -38.56 45.00
N GLN A 499 -20.52 -38.00 46.11
CA GLN A 499 -21.35 -37.26 47.08
C GLN A 499 -21.86 -35.91 46.58
N LYS A 500 -21.24 -35.33 45.55
CA LYS A 500 -21.65 -34.03 44.99
C LYS A 500 -22.78 -34.16 43.95
N LEU A 501 -23.05 -35.37 43.46
CA LEU A 501 -24.18 -35.63 42.59
C LEU A 501 -25.49 -35.54 43.40
N THR A 502 -26.43 -34.77 42.88
CA THR A 502 -27.78 -34.66 43.44
C THR A 502 -28.59 -35.93 43.18
N GLU A 503 -29.62 -36.16 43.99
CA GLU A 503 -30.45 -37.36 43.90
C GLU A 503 -31.17 -37.48 42.55
N ASP A 504 -31.52 -36.36 41.91
CA ASP A 504 -32.12 -36.35 40.57
C ASP A 504 -31.10 -36.62 39.45
N GLU A 505 -29.83 -36.26 39.64
CA GLU A 505 -28.74 -36.66 38.72
C GLU A 505 -28.45 -38.16 38.85
N LEU A 506 -28.47 -38.72 40.06
CA LEU A 506 -28.32 -40.16 40.29
C LEU A 506 -29.44 -40.97 39.61
N LYS A 507 -30.69 -40.50 39.67
CA LYS A 507 -31.82 -41.09 38.93
C LYS A 507 -31.63 -41.04 37.42
N LEU A 508 -31.13 -39.92 36.91
CA LEU A 508 -30.92 -39.73 35.47
C LEU A 508 -29.78 -40.60 34.95
N ILE A 509 -28.73 -40.81 35.75
CA ILE A 509 -27.64 -41.77 35.50
C ILE A 509 -28.13 -43.22 35.57
N PHE A 510 -28.90 -43.58 36.61
CA PHE A 510 -29.49 -44.91 36.73
C PHE A 510 -30.34 -45.25 35.50
N LYS A 511 -31.23 -44.33 35.10
CA LYS A 511 -32.04 -44.47 33.88
C LYS A 511 -31.16 -44.60 32.63
N ALA A 512 -30.09 -43.82 32.52
CA ALA A 512 -29.19 -43.86 31.36
C ALA A 512 -28.42 -45.20 31.24
N LEU A 513 -28.01 -45.78 32.36
CA LEU A 513 -27.37 -47.09 32.47
C LEU A 513 -28.36 -48.25 32.26
N HIS A 514 -29.58 -48.15 32.83
CA HIS A 514 -30.64 -49.14 32.62
C HIS A 514 -31.08 -49.19 31.16
N GLU A 515 -31.30 -48.02 30.52
CA GLU A 515 -31.54 -47.93 29.07
C GLU A 515 -30.40 -48.51 28.24
N GLN A 516 -29.16 -48.44 28.71
CA GLN A 516 -28.01 -49.03 28.02
C GLN A 516 -28.00 -50.56 28.18
N ALA A 517 -28.19 -51.08 29.39
CA ALA A 517 -28.32 -52.51 29.66
C ALA A 517 -29.45 -53.16 28.84
N VAL A 518 -30.61 -52.49 28.72
CA VAL A 518 -31.72 -52.93 27.86
C VAL A 518 -31.32 -52.99 26.39
N LYS A 519 -30.58 -52.00 25.87
CA LYS A 519 -30.09 -52.00 24.48
C LYS A 519 -29.08 -53.12 24.24
N ASP A 520 -28.14 -53.30 25.16
CA ASP A 520 -27.09 -54.31 25.06
C ASP A 520 -27.69 -55.72 25.10
N GLU A 521 -28.73 -55.95 25.93
CA GLU A 521 -29.49 -57.21 25.93
C GLU A 521 -30.23 -57.45 24.60
N ILE A 522 -30.85 -56.41 24.03
CA ILE A 522 -31.54 -56.48 22.72
C ILE A 522 -30.53 -56.71 21.58
N GLU A 523 -29.34 -56.09 21.62
CA GLU A 523 -28.30 -56.30 20.62
C GLU A 523 -27.64 -57.67 20.77
N ALA A 524 -27.41 -58.14 22.00
CA ALA A 524 -26.96 -59.51 22.28
C ALA A 524 -27.96 -60.54 21.74
N LYS A 525 -29.26 -60.34 21.96
CA LYS A 525 -30.34 -61.17 21.37
C LYS A 525 -30.31 -61.16 19.84
N LYS A 526 -30.19 -59.99 19.21
CA LYS A 526 -30.05 -59.88 17.74
C LYS A 526 -28.77 -60.51 17.21
N LYS A 527 -27.67 -60.44 17.95
CA LYS A 527 -26.37 -61.05 17.59
C LYS A 527 -26.41 -62.58 17.77
N ALA A 528 -27.11 -63.09 18.77
CA ALA A 528 -27.42 -64.51 18.93
C ALA A 528 -28.30 -65.00 17.77
N GLU A 529 -29.40 -64.30 17.48
CA GLU A 529 -30.30 -64.63 16.36
C GLU A 529 -29.56 -64.64 15.00
N ARG A 530 -28.70 -63.65 14.74
CA ARG A 530 -27.85 -63.63 13.53
C ARG A 530 -26.89 -64.81 13.46
N ARG A 531 -26.22 -65.15 14.57
CA ARG A 531 -25.34 -66.33 14.65
C ARG A 531 -26.14 -67.62 14.36
N GLN A 532 -27.30 -67.78 14.98
CA GLN A 532 -28.19 -68.92 14.76
C GLN A 532 -28.64 -69.02 13.29
N ARG A 533 -29.03 -67.90 12.65
CA ARG A 533 -29.38 -67.88 11.22
C ARG A 533 -28.21 -68.26 10.32
N HIS A 534 -26.99 -67.81 10.61
CA HIS A 534 -25.80 -68.22 9.86
C HIS A 534 -25.54 -69.73 9.99
N LEU A 535 -25.58 -70.26 11.21
CA LEU A 535 -25.44 -71.70 11.47
C LEU A 535 -26.53 -72.53 10.75
N GLN A 536 -27.78 -72.03 10.70
CA GLN A 536 -28.87 -72.66 9.94
C GLN A 536 -28.64 -72.63 8.42
N ASP A 537 -28.07 -71.54 7.87
CA ASP A 537 -27.77 -71.43 6.44
C ASP A 537 -26.52 -72.25 6.04
N ASP A 538 -25.53 -72.35 6.93
CA ASP A 538 -24.37 -73.25 6.77
C ASP A 538 -24.81 -74.72 6.78
N LEU A 539 -25.69 -75.12 7.70
CA LEU A 539 -26.33 -76.44 7.69
C LEU A 539 -27.10 -76.66 6.37
N ARG A 540 -27.95 -75.72 5.94
CA ARG A 540 -28.69 -75.82 4.66
C ARG A 540 -27.76 -76.00 3.46
N TYR A 541 -26.59 -75.34 3.46
CA TYR A 541 -25.59 -75.51 2.43
C TYR A 541 -24.94 -76.90 2.47
N ALA A 542 -24.60 -77.40 3.66
CA ALA A 542 -24.06 -78.74 3.87
C ALA A 542 -25.07 -79.83 3.44
N LEU A 543 -26.35 -79.70 3.79
CA LEU A 543 -27.43 -80.61 3.34
C LEU A 543 -27.55 -80.68 1.81
N LYS A 544 -27.37 -79.54 1.12
CA LYS A 544 -27.36 -79.48 -0.34
C LYS A 544 -26.12 -80.12 -0.98
N LYS A 545 -25.10 -80.46 -0.19
CA LYS A 545 -23.83 -81.07 -0.60
C LYS A 545 -23.69 -82.53 -0.18
N LEU A 546 -24.69 -83.11 0.49
CA LEU A 546 -24.72 -84.54 0.81
C LEU A 546 -24.67 -85.38 -0.48
N PRO A 547 -23.99 -86.54 -0.47
CA PRO A 547 -23.86 -87.42 -1.64
C PRO A 547 -25.20 -88.06 -2.03
N ASP A 548 -26.04 -88.37 -1.03
CA ASP A 548 -27.41 -88.85 -1.20
C ASP A 548 -28.37 -87.70 -0.85
N PRO A 549 -29.16 -87.17 -1.82
CA PRO A 549 -30.11 -86.09 -1.55
C PRO A 549 -31.26 -86.55 -0.65
N ILE A 550 -31.51 -85.82 0.44
CA ILE A 550 -32.67 -86.06 1.31
C ILE A 550 -33.93 -85.61 0.55
N GLU A 551 -34.85 -86.54 0.30
CA GLU A 551 -36.13 -86.24 -0.35
C GLU A 551 -37.10 -85.53 0.62
N ILE A 552 -37.98 -84.68 0.09
CA ILE A 552 -38.95 -83.89 0.87
C ILE A 552 -39.96 -84.78 1.63
N THR A 553 -40.09 -86.05 1.24
CA THR A 553 -40.94 -87.07 1.85
C THR A 553 -40.29 -87.89 2.95
N THR A 554 -38.97 -87.75 3.18
CA THR A 554 -38.24 -88.44 4.25
C THR A 554 -38.60 -87.83 5.61
N THR A 555 -38.78 -88.67 6.65
CA THR A 555 -39.06 -88.15 7.99
C THR A 555 -37.82 -87.54 8.62
N TYR A 556 -37.98 -86.67 9.62
CA TYR A 556 -36.84 -86.07 10.32
C TYR A 556 -35.94 -87.15 10.95
N GLU A 557 -36.54 -88.16 11.60
CA GLU A 557 -35.81 -89.25 12.26
C GLU A 557 -35.02 -90.12 11.26
N ASP A 558 -35.53 -90.31 10.04
CA ASP A 558 -34.80 -91.02 8.96
C ASP A 558 -33.67 -90.17 8.35
N ALA A 559 -33.78 -88.83 8.40
CA ALA A 559 -32.79 -87.90 7.87
C ALA A 559 -31.64 -87.62 8.85
N VAL A 560 -31.90 -87.63 10.16
CA VAL A 560 -30.92 -87.34 11.21
C VAL A 560 -29.62 -88.16 11.07
N PRO A 561 -29.60 -89.48 10.81
CA PRO A 561 -28.35 -90.23 10.67
C PRO A 561 -27.42 -89.75 9.53
N ALA A 562 -27.99 -89.15 8.48
CA ALA A 562 -27.20 -88.53 7.39
C ALA A 562 -26.66 -87.14 7.79
N MET A 563 -27.38 -86.44 8.67
CA MET A 563 -27.07 -85.08 9.13
C MET A 563 -26.13 -85.05 10.35
N GLU A 564 -26.22 -86.04 11.24
CA GLU A 564 -25.45 -86.16 12.48
C GLU A 564 -23.93 -86.23 12.26
N THR A 565 -23.49 -86.61 11.06
CA THR A 565 -22.06 -86.63 10.70
C THR A 565 -21.50 -85.25 10.33
N LEU A 566 -22.35 -84.26 10.06
CA LEU A 566 -21.96 -82.91 9.65
C LEU A 566 -21.53 -82.06 10.86
N PRO A 567 -20.37 -81.37 10.82
CA PRO A 567 -20.00 -80.43 11.88
C PRO A 567 -20.97 -79.24 11.96
N GLU A 568 -21.60 -78.84 10.86
CA GLU A 568 -22.59 -77.75 10.81
C GLU A 568 -23.91 -78.13 11.52
N TYR A 569 -24.25 -79.42 11.59
CA TYR A 569 -25.40 -79.92 12.36
C TYR A 569 -25.10 -79.91 13.86
N LYS A 570 -23.87 -80.29 14.26
CA LYS A 570 -23.41 -80.27 15.66
C LYS A 570 -23.11 -78.88 16.21
N ALA A 571 -23.01 -77.87 15.34
CA ALA A 571 -22.79 -76.48 15.72
C ALA A 571 -24.10 -75.73 16.02
N LEU A 572 -25.25 -76.37 15.83
CA LEU A 572 -26.56 -75.92 16.29
C LEU A 572 -26.91 -76.70 17.56
N ASP A 573 -26.88 -76.03 18.72
CA ASP A 573 -27.57 -76.51 19.92
C ASP A 573 -29.10 -76.47 19.69
N ASP A 574 -29.84 -77.35 20.37
CA ASP A 574 -31.31 -77.54 20.27
C ASP A 574 -32.15 -76.24 20.46
#